data_AF-A0A7X3I1Z3-F1
#
_entry.id   AF-A0A7X3I1Z3-F1
#
_cell.length_a   1.000
_cell.length_b   1.000
_cell.length_c   1.000
_cell.angle_alpha   90.00
_cell.angle_beta   90.00
_cell.angle_gamma   90.00
#
_symmetry.space_group_name_H-M   'P 1'
#
loop_
_entity.id
_entity.type
_entity.pdbx_description
1 polymer ?
#
loop_
_entity_poly.entity_id
_entity_poly.type
_entity_poly.pdbx_seq_one_letter_code
_entity_poly.pdbx_strand_id
1 'polypeptide(L)'
;MNKLTTLFAITALAATAGIAQARDLGPDEALKLRDAGTIQHFDQLNEAALAKHPGSKIEETELEEEYGRYIYQVELRDAQGVQWDLELDAGNGQVLKDHQDD
;
A
#
# COMPACT_ATOMS: atom_id res chain seq x y z
N MET A 1 16.11 -2.44 -23.79
CA MET A 1 16.26 -3.46 -22.72
C MET A 1 16.66 -2.73 -21.46
N ASN A 2 15.71 -2.30 -20.64
CA ASN A 2 16.00 -1.43 -19.50
C ASN A 2 15.25 -1.93 -18.26
N LYS A 3 15.88 -2.94 -17.65
CA LYS A 3 16.11 -3.16 -16.21
C LYS A 3 14.93 -2.89 -15.26
N LEU A 4 14.33 -3.99 -14.80
CA LEU A 4 13.55 -4.07 -13.57
C LEU A 4 14.40 -3.56 -12.40
N THR A 5 14.00 -2.43 -11.83
CA THR A 5 14.50 -1.97 -10.54
C THR A 5 13.35 -2.13 -9.56
N THR A 6 13.21 -3.32 -8.98
CA THR A 6 12.41 -3.52 -7.77
C THR A 6 13.24 -2.95 -6.63
N LEU A 7 12.92 -1.74 -6.20
CA LEU A 7 13.38 -1.19 -4.94
C LEU A 7 12.21 -1.43 -3.98
N PHE A 8 12.39 -2.33 -3.01
CA PHE A 8 11.61 -2.28 -1.78
C PHE A 8 12.27 -1.16 -0.98
N ALA A 9 11.69 0.03 -0.99
CA ALA A 9 12.19 1.12 -0.19
C ALA A 9 11.72 0.88 1.25
N ILE A 10 12.51 0.15 2.04
CA ILE A 10 12.29 0.03 3.48
C ILE A 10 12.59 1.41 4.11
N THR A 11 11.64 2.34 4.03
CA THR A 11 11.69 3.59 4.79
C THR A 11 11.26 3.30 6.22
N ALA A 12 12.21 2.76 6.99
CA ALA A 12 12.09 2.66 8.44
C ALA A 12 12.05 4.07 9.06
N LEU A 13 10.86 4.69 9.11
CA LEU A 13 10.65 5.91 9.87
C LEU A 13 10.45 5.54 11.35
N ALA A 14 11.56 5.37 12.05
CA ALA A 14 11.57 5.16 13.50
C ALA A 14 11.20 6.47 14.23
N ALA A 15 9.91 6.66 14.52
CA ALA A 15 9.45 7.62 15.54
C ALA A 15 8.93 6.85 16.77
N THR A 16 9.80 6.69 17.76
CA THR A 16 9.47 6.04 19.03
C THR A 16 8.63 6.97 19.93
N ALA A 17 7.33 6.70 20.09
CA ALA A 17 6.56 6.90 21.32
C ALA A 17 5.09 6.46 21.14
N GLY A 18 4.77 5.27 21.65
CA GLY A 18 3.45 4.64 21.55
C GLY A 18 3.57 3.31 20.82
N ILE A 19 3.01 2.25 21.37
CA ILE A 19 3.09 0.91 20.79
C ILE A 19 2.20 0.88 19.53
N ALA A 20 2.71 1.41 18.43
CA ALA A 20 2.20 1.24 17.07
C ALA A 20 3.36 0.63 16.28
N GLN A 21 3.68 -0.64 16.56
CA GLN A 21 4.66 -1.35 15.74
C GLN A 21 3.92 -1.81 14.50
N ALA A 22 3.90 -1.00 13.44
CA ALA A 22 3.53 -1.49 12.13
C ALA A 22 4.51 -2.62 11.78
N ARG A 23 3.99 -3.82 11.57
CA ARG A 23 4.81 -4.95 11.12
C ARG A 23 4.78 -4.96 9.60
N ASP A 24 5.95 -4.77 9.01
CA ASP A 24 6.16 -4.95 7.58
C ASP A 24 5.98 -6.43 7.21
N LEU A 25 5.14 -6.70 6.20
CA LEU A 25 4.78 -8.04 5.76
C LEU A 25 5.51 -8.36 4.45
N GLY A 26 6.45 -9.29 4.54
CA GLY A 26 7.17 -9.78 3.37
C GLY A 26 6.23 -10.45 2.33
N PRO A 27 6.67 -10.56 1.06
CA PRO A 27 5.85 -11.08 -0.03
C PRO A 27 5.21 -12.46 0.23
N ASP A 28 5.95 -13.37 0.87
CA ASP A 28 5.46 -14.71 1.19
C ASP A 28 4.30 -14.71 2.20
N GLU A 29 4.29 -13.75 3.13
CA GLU A 29 3.24 -13.62 4.13
C GLU A 29 2.00 -12.95 3.52
N ALA A 30 2.21 -11.90 2.73
CA ALA A 30 1.15 -11.25 1.97
C ALA A 30 0.39 -12.25 1.06
N LEU A 31 1.13 -13.17 0.40
CA LEU A 31 0.52 -14.24 -0.40
C LEU A 31 -0.32 -15.21 0.45
N LYS A 32 0.18 -15.61 1.63
CA LYS A 32 -0.57 -16.49 2.54
C LYS A 32 -1.85 -15.83 3.06
N LEU A 33 -1.79 -14.54 3.40
CA LEU A 33 -2.94 -13.78 3.86
C LEU A 33 -4.03 -13.70 2.78
N ARG A 34 -3.62 -13.46 1.53
CA ARG A 34 -4.52 -13.47 0.37
C ARG A 34 -5.12 -14.86 0.17
N ASP A 35 -4.29 -15.90 0.16
CA ASP A 35 -4.75 -17.28 -0.05
C ASP A 35 -5.67 -17.79 1.06
N ALA A 36 -5.50 -17.27 2.28
CA ALA A 36 -6.40 -17.51 3.42
C ALA A 36 -7.71 -16.70 3.34
N GLY A 37 -7.83 -15.74 2.42
CA GLY A 37 -8.96 -14.83 2.32
C GLY A 37 -9.00 -13.76 3.41
N THR A 38 -7.90 -13.56 4.14
CA THR A 38 -7.76 -12.51 5.15
C THR A 38 -7.67 -11.12 4.52
N ILE A 39 -7.05 -11.04 3.33
CA ILE A 39 -6.98 -9.84 2.50
C ILE A 39 -7.53 -10.12 1.11
N GLN A 40 -7.96 -9.06 0.42
CA GLN A 40 -8.36 -9.10 -0.98
C GLN A 40 -7.18 -9.36 -1.91
N HIS A 41 -7.48 -9.64 -3.19
CA HIS A 41 -6.45 -9.76 -4.20
C HIS A 41 -5.79 -8.39 -4.43
N PHE A 42 -4.46 -8.35 -4.54
CA PHE A 42 -3.71 -7.12 -4.80
C PHE A 42 -4.22 -6.37 -6.03
N ASP A 43 -4.57 -7.09 -7.10
CA ASP A 43 -5.14 -6.48 -8.31
C ASP A 43 -6.44 -5.71 -8.02
N GLN A 44 -7.31 -6.23 -7.14
CA GLN A 44 -8.55 -5.57 -6.75
C GLN A 44 -8.29 -4.30 -5.92
N LEU A 45 -7.32 -4.38 -5.00
CA LEU A 45 -6.93 -3.23 -4.19
C LEU A 45 -6.27 -2.13 -5.05
N ASN A 46 -5.44 -2.52 -6.04
CA ASN A 46 -4.86 -1.63 -7.03
C ASN A 46 -5.91 -0.96 -7.92
N GLU A 47 -6.90 -1.72 -8.39
CA GLU A 47 -8.03 -1.16 -9.14
C GLU A 47 -8.83 -0.16 -8.30
N ALA A 48 -9.07 -0.46 -7.01
CA ALA A 48 -9.74 0.45 -6.10
C ALA A 48 -8.94 1.74 -5.88
N ALA A 49 -7.61 1.65 -5.77
CA ALA A 49 -6.73 2.80 -5.64
C ALA A 49 -6.74 3.67 -6.90
N LEU A 50 -6.57 3.07 -8.07
CA LEU A 50 -6.63 3.78 -9.36
C LEU A 50 -7.99 4.41 -9.64
N ALA A 51 -9.08 3.84 -9.11
CA ALA A 51 -10.40 4.43 -9.21
C ALA A 51 -10.54 5.73 -8.38
N LYS A 52 -9.71 5.94 -7.35
CA LYS A 52 -9.65 7.20 -6.59
C LYS A 52 -8.93 8.30 -7.34
N HIS A 53 -7.86 7.95 -8.06
CA HIS A 53 -7.06 8.89 -8.84
C HIS A 53 -6.98 8.45 -10.31
N PRO A 54 -8.04 8.71 -11.12
CA PRO A 54 -8.09 8.25 -12.50
C PRO A 54 -6.97 8.86 -13.34
N GLY A 55 -6.25 8.00 -14.07
CA GLY A 55 -5.12 8.40 -14.92
C GLY A 55 -3.78 8.45 -14.18
N SER A 56 -3.77 8.21 -12.87
CA SER A 56 -2.55 8.02 -12.10
C SER A 56 -1.88 6.68 -12.40
N LYS A 57 -0.62 6.58 -12.02
CA LYS A 57 0.18 5.36 -12.05
C LYS A 57 0.54 4.98 -10.62
N ILE A 58 0.45 3.69 -10.32
CA ILE A 58 0.98 3.14 -9.07
C ILE A 58 2.51 3.14 -9.19
N GLU A 59 3.18 3.75 -8.21
CA GLU A 59 4.63 3.77 -8.09
C GLU A 59 5.11 2.70 -7.12
N GLU A 60 4.46 2.60 -5.96
CA GLU A 60 4.79 1.63 -4.91
C GLU A 60 3.51 1.10 -4.24
N THR A 61 3.59 -0.12 -3.71
CA THR A 61 2.53 -0.72 -2.90
C THR A 61 3.13 -1.52 -1.77
N GLU A 62 2.61 -1.35 -0.57
CA GLU A 62 3.06 -2.06 0.62
C GLU A 62 1.87 -2.63 1.38
N LEU A 63 2.09 -3.76 2.05
CA LEU A 63 1.13 -4.36 2.96
C LEU A 63 1.70 -4.30 4.38
N GLU A 64 1.01 -3.58 5.25
CA GLU A 64 1.39 -3.46 6.65
C GLU A 64 0.33 -4.07 7.56
N GLU A 65 0.74 -4.52 8.74
CA GLU A 65 -0.17 -4.81 9.84
C GLU A 65 -0.04 -3.73 10.92
N GLU A 66 -1.12 -2.99 11.16
CA GLU A 66 -1.22 -2.00 12.22
C GLU A 66 -2.42 -2.33 13.13
N TYR A 67 -2.18 -2.49 14.43
CA TYR A 67 -3.21 -2.79 15.43
C TYR A 67 -4.14 -3.98 15.09
N GLY A 68 -3.59 -5.00 14.42
CA GLY A 68 -4.34 -6.19 13.99
C GLY A 68 -5.23 -5.97 12.75
N ARG A 69 -5.06 -4.84 12.06
CA ARG A 69 -5.64 -4.55 10.75
C ARG A 69 -4.55 -4.60 9.69
N TYR A 70 -4.88 -5.19 8.55
CA TYR A 70 -4.02 -5.17 7.37
C TYR A 70 -4.33 -3.93 6.54
N ILE A 71 -3.31 -3.10 6.31
CA ILE A 71 -3.38 -1.85 5.57
C ILE A 71 -2.59 -2.04 4.28
N TYR A 72 -3.25 -1.79 3.14
CA TYR A 72 -2.61 -1.76 1.84
C TYR A 72 -2.35 -0.32 1.45
N GLN A 73 -1.08 0.06 1.46
CA GLN A 73 -0.63 1.39 1.08
C GLN A 73 -0.31 1.41 -0.42
N VAL A 74 -0.70 2.49 -1.10
CA VAL A 74 -0.48 2.68 -2.52
C VAL A 74 0.01 4.11 -2.74
N GLU A 75 1.22 4.24 -3.24
CA GLU A 75 1.73 5.51 -3.75
C GLU A 75 1.35 5.66 -5.22
N LEU A 76 0.67 6.76 -5.55
CA LEU A 76 0.16 7.06 -6.88
C LEU A 76 0.78 8.36 -7.39
N ARG A 77 1.17 8.39 -8.65
CA ARG A 77 1.54 9.63 -9.34
C ARG A 77 0.55 9.96 -10.44
N ASP A 78 -0.08 11.12 -10.34
CA ASP A 78 -1.05 11.57 -11.33
C ASP A 78 -0.41 12.12 -12.61
N ALA A 79 -1.25 12.46 -13.60
CA ALA A 79 -0.79 12.99 -14.88
C ALA A 79 -0.17 14.40 -14.77
N GLN A 80 -0.38 15.11 -13.66
CA GLN A 80 0.23 16.40 -13.34
C GLN A 80 1.57 16.22 -12.60
N GLY A 81 1.91 15.00 -12.22
CA GLY A 81 3.12 14.66 -11.48
C GLY A 81 2.96 14.74 -9.96
N VAL A 82 1.75 14.98 -9.45
CA VAL A 82 1.46 15.03 -8.02
C VAL A 82 1.46 13.62 -7.46
N GLN A 83 2.08 13.45 -6.29
CA GLN A 83 2.11 12.19 -5.56
C GLN A 83 0.93 12.13 -4.57
N TRP A 84 0.34 10.95 -4.47
CA TRP A 84 -0.78 10.67 -3.58
C TRP A 84 -0.50 9.39 -2.80
N ASP A 85 -0.63 9.48 -1.49
CA ASP A 85 -0.53 8.37 -0.56
C ASP A 85 -1.95 7.91 -0.20
N LEU A 86 -2.31 6.71 -0.66
CA LEU A 86 -3.59 6.09 -0.39
C LEU A 86 -3.42 4.89 0.54
N GLU A 87 -4.21 4.83 1.62
CA GLU A 87 -4.26 3.67 2.51
C GLU A 87 -5.63 3.00 2.40
N LEU A 88 -5.65 1.69 2.17
CA LEU A 88 -6.85 0.87 2.05
C LEU A 88 -6.87 -0.19 3.17
N ASP A 89 -8.03 -0.50 3.72
CA ASP A 89 -8.22 -1.73 4.50
C ASP A 89 -8.09 -2.92 3.55
N ALA A 90 -7.04 -3.73 3.73
CA ALA A 90 -6.72 -4.80 2.80
C ALA A 90 -7.78 -5.92 2.82
N GLY A 91 -8.60 -6.03 3.87
CA GLY A 91 -9.65 -7.04 3.99
C GLY A 91 -10.92 -6.71 3.21
N ASN A 92 -11.20 -5.42 2.97
CA ASN A 92 -12.47 -5.00 2.35
C ASN A 92 -12.34 -3.89 1.28
N GLY A 93 -11.16 -3.31 1.09
CA GLY A 93 -10.89 -2.27 0.09
C GLY A 93 -11.39 -0.86 0.47
N GLN A 94 -11.77 -0.63 1.73
CA GLN A 94 -12.21 0.68 2.21
C GLN A 94 -11.01 1.65 2.26
N VAL A 95 -11.16 2.85 1.69
CA VAL A 95 -10.17 3.92 1.86
C VAL A 95 -10.16 4.42 3.29
N LEU A 96 -8.99 4.36 3.91
CA LEU A 96 -8.68 4.83 5.26
C LEU A 96 -8.03 6.22 5.20
N LYS A 97 -7.17 6.46 4.21
CA LYS A 97 -6.48 7.73 3.97
C LYS A 97 -6.34 7.98 2.48
N ASP A 98 -6.43 9.24 2.10
CA ASP A 98 -6.19 9.76 0.75
C ASP A 98 -5.52 11.12 0.90
N HIS A 99 -4.20 11.15 0.77
CA HIS A 99 -3.39 12.31 1.07
C HIS A 99 -2.52 12.67 -0.12
N GLN A 100 -2.46 13.95 -0.45
CA GLN A 100 -1.52 14.47 -1.42
C GLN A 100 -0.18 14.70 -0.72
N ASP A 101 0.91 14.16 -1.26
CA ASP A 101 2.26 14.44 -0.78
C ASP A 101 2.80 15.71 -1.46
N ASP A 102 3.49 16.57 -0.69
CA ASP A 102 3.88 17.95 -1.05
C ASP A 102 5.32 18.07 -1.60
#